data_AF-A0A561THG0-F1
#
_entry.id   AF-A0A561THG0-F1
#
_cell.length_a   1.000
_cell.length_b   1.000
_cell.length_c   1.000
_cell.angle_alpha   90.00
_cell.angle_beta   90.00
_cell.angle_gamma   90.00
#
_symmetry.space_group_name_H-M   'P 1'
#
loop_
_entity.id
_entity.type
_entity.pdbx_description
1 polymer ?
#
loop_
_entity_poly.entity_id
_entity_poly.type
_entity_poly.pdbx_seq_one_letter_code
_entity_poly.pdbx_strand_id
1 'polypeptide(L)' 'MPRPTIAEVSALIADLAAFRQDRTPADHAALMQRKADVLERIAAHTPGDADAAEVARLARERADALKPAD' A
#
# COMPACT_ATOMS: atom_id res chain seq x y z
N MET A 1 -5.83 10.74 -10.30
CA MET A 1 -4.47 10.47 -9.75
C MET A 1 -3.60 9.92 -10.86
N PRO A 2 -2.28 10.19 -10.89
CA PRO A 2 -1.38 9.62 -11.89
C PRO A 2 -1.14 8.13 -11.64
N ARG A 3 -0.83 7.38 -12.71
CA ARG A 3 -0.40 5.98 -12.65
C ARG A 3 0.88 5.91 -11.82
N PRO A 4 1.01 4.95 -10.87
CA PRO A 4 2.24 4.81 -10.12
C PRO A 4 3.37 4.41 -11.06
N THR A 5 4.52 5.03 -10.85
CA THR A 5 5.75 4.75 -11.59
C THR A 5 6.40 3.47 -11.09
N ILE A 6 7.22 2.84 -11.93
CA ILE A 6 8.03 1.66 -11.54
C ILE A 6 8.94 2.01 -10.35
N ALA A 7 9.46 3.24 -10.29
CA ALA A 7 10.28 3.71 -9.18
C ALA A 7 9.52 3.70 -7.85
N GLU A 8 8.26 4.16 -7.82
CA GLU A 8 7.43 4.13 -6.61
C GLU A 8 7.12 2.70 -6.16
N VAL A 9 6.86 1.78 -7.11
CA VAL A 9 6.62 0.37 -6.79
C VAL A 9 7.89 -0.28 -6.24
N SER A 10 9.05 -0.02 -6.85
CA SER A 10 10.35 -0.51 -6.37
C SER A 10 10.72 0.04 -4.99
N ALA A 11 10.46 1.32 -4.74
CA ALA A 11 10.66 1.95 -3.43
C ALA A 11 9.79 1.28 -2.35
N LEU A 12 8.52 0.99 -2.67
CA LEU A 12 7.63 0.26 -1.76
C LEU A 12 8.16 -1.15 -1.44
N ILE A 13 8.68 -1.87 -2.44
CA ILE A 13 9.27 -3.21 -2.24
C ILE A 13 10.51 -3.13 -1.35
N ALA A 14 11.37 -2.13 -1.57
CA ALA A 14 12.54 -1.89 -0.74
C ALA A 14 12.16 -1.55 0.71
N ASP A 15 11.15 -0.70 0.92
CA ASP A 15 10.63 -0.37 2.24
C ASP A 15 10.04 -1.60 2.96
N LEU A 16 9.34 -2.48 2.24
CA LEU A 16 8.82 -3.75 2.78
C LEU A 16 9.95 -4.71 3.18
N ALA A 17 11.02 -4.77 2.39
CA ALA A 17 12.21 -5.57 2.72
C ALA A 17 12.92 -5.02 3.97
N ALA A 18 13.07 -3.69 4.06
CA ALA A 18 13.68 -3.01 5.19
C ALA A 18 12.83 -3.10 6.47
N PHE A 19 11.49 -3.12 6.35
CA PHE A 19 10.60 -3.24 7.50
C PHE A 19 10.80 -4.54 8.31
N ARG A 20 11.31 -5.62 7.67
CA ARG A 20 11.61 -6.88 8.37
C ARG A 20 12.77 -6.78 9.37
N GLN A 21 13.54 -5.69 9.37
CA GLN A 21 14.81 -5.62 10.10
C GLN A 21 14.73 -4.83 11.41
N ASP A 22 14.00 -3.72 11.51
CA ASP A 22 13.84 -2.97 12.77
C ASP A 22 12.96 -1.73 12.54
N ARG A 23 11.65 -1.79 12.84
CA ARG A 23 10.76 -0.61 12.76
C ARG A 23 9.61 -0.62 13.77
N THR A 24 9.15 0.58 14.11
CA THR A 24 8.08 0.79 15.09
C THR A 24 6.68 0.49 14.52
N PRO A 25 5.66 0.25 15.36
CA PRO A 25 4.28 0.11 14.90
C PRO A 25 3.77 1.31 14.08
N ALA A 26 4.27 2.51 14.36
CA ALA A 26 3.91 3.72 13.61
C ALA A 26 4.49 3.70 12.19
N ASP A 27 5.72 3.23 12.02
CA ASP A 27 6.35 3.04 10.71
C ASP A 27 5.62 1.98 9.89
N HIS A 28 5.12 0.93 10.57
CA HIS A 28 4.32 -0.11 9.94
C HIS A 28 3.01 0.46 9.39
N ALA A 29 2.28 1.24 10.19
CA ALA A 29 1.04 1.87 9.77
C ALA A 29 1.28 2.82 8.57
N ALA A 30 2.33 3.64 8.62
CA ALA A 30 2.70 4.53 7.51
C ALA A 30 3.09 3.77 6.23
N LEU A 31 3.75 2.61 6.37
CA LEU A 31 4.09 1.75 5.23
C LEU A 31 2.85 1.09 4.62
N MET A 32 1.91 0.61 5.46
CA MET A 32 0.67 0.00 4.97
C MET A 32 -0.27 1.01 4.32
N GLN A 33 -0.30 2.26 4.81
CA GLN A 33 -1.02 3.35 4.14
C GLN A 33 -0.43 3.62 2.74
N ARG A 34 0.90 3.76 2.62
CA ARG A 34 1.57 3.92 1.31
C ARG A 34 1.32 2.73 0.38
N LYS A 35 1.29 1.51 0.90
CA LYS A 35 0.96 0.31 0.13
C LYS A 35 -0.47 0.37 -0.41
N ALA A 36 -1.45 0.74 0.41
CA ALA A 36 -2.84 0.88 0.00
C ALA A 36 -2.98 1.93 -1.11
N ASP A 37 -2.37 3.11 -0.94
CA ASP A 37 -2.44 4.20 -1.92
C ASP A 37 -1.81 3.80 -3.27
N VAL A 38 -0.70 3.05 -3.27
CA VAL A 38 -0.11 2.53 -4.52
C VAL A 38 -1.06 1.54 -5.20
N LEU A 39 -1.64 0.60 -4.46
CA LEU A 39 -2.53 -0.42 -5.01
C LEU A 39 -3.84 0.17 -5.53
N GLU A 40 -4.43 1.15 -4.84
CA GLU A 40 -5.61 1.88 -5.32
C GLU A 40 -5.34 2.60 -6.64
N ARG A 41 -4.16 3.24 -6.75
CA ARG A 41 -3.76 3.87 -8.02
C ARG A 41 -3.53 2.84 -9.11
N ILE A 42 -3.00 1.65 -8.82
CA ILE A 42 -2.89 0.56 -9.81
C ILE A 42 -4.28 0.14 -10.28
N ALA A 43 -5.20 -0.16 -9.35
CA ALA A 43 -6.56 -0.57 -9.68
C ALA A 43 -7.30 0.48 -10.52
N ALA A 44 -7.15 1.77 -10.19
CA ALA A 44 -7.76 2.86 -10.94
C ALA A 44 -7.25 2.98 -12.39
N HIS A 45 -6.04 2.48 -12.69
CA HIS A 45 -5.45 2.50 -14.03
C HIS A 45 -5.56 1.16 -14.78
N THR A 46 -6.15 0.14 -14.16
CA THR A 46 -6.39 -1.17 -14.77
C THR A 46 -7.89 -1.51 -14.72
N PRO A 47 -8.75 -0.73 -15.43
CA PRO A 47 -10.19 -0.97 -15.41
C PRO A 47 -10.52 -2.35 -15.97
N GLY A 48 -11.32 -3.13 -15.22
CA GLY A 48 -11.69 -4.51 -15.57
C GLY A 48 -10.85 -5.58 -14.88
N ASP A 49 -9.76 -5.20 -14.20
CA ASP A 49 -8.99 -6.10 -13.34
C ASP A 49 -9.61 -6.16 -11.94
N ALA A 50 -10.52 -7.13 -11.75
CA ALA A 50 -11.21 -7.35 -10.48
C ALA A 50 -10.23 -7.74 -9.35
N ASP A 51 -9.14 -8.43 -9.68
CA ASP A 51 -8.13 -8.83 -8.71
C ASP A 51 -7.37 -7.61 -8.20
N ALA A 52 -6.97 -6.69 -9.08
CA ALA A 52 -6.33 -5.44 -8.69
C ALA A 52 -7.25 -4.59 -7.78
N ALA A 53 -8.54 -4.52 -8.09
CA ALA A 53 -9.52 -3.81 -7.27
C ALA A 53 -9.68 -4.44 -5.88
N GLU A 54 -9.77 -5.77 -5.80
CA GLU A 54 -9.89 -6.48 -4.52
C GLU A 54 -8.62 -6.37 -3.68
N VAL A 55 -7.45 -6.51 -4.29
CA VAL A 55 -6.15 -6.35 -3.61
C VAL A 55 -5.99 -4.93 -3.06
N ALA A 56 -6.44 -3.90 -3.80
CA ALA A 56 -6.45 -2.53 -3.32
C ALA A 56 -7.39 -2.35 -2.10
N ARG A 57 -8.60 -2.91 -2.17
CA ARG A 57 -9.58 -2.87 -1.08
C ARG A 57 -9.04 -3.52 0.19
N LEU A 58 -8.50 -4.73 0.09
CA LEU A 58 -7.91 -5.46 1.21
C LEU A 58 -6.69 -4.74 1.80
N ALA A 59 -5.91 -4.06 0.96
CA ALA A 59 -4.79 -3.26 1.44
C ALA A 59 -5.27 -2.04 2.23
N ARG A 60 -6.36 -1.40 1.81
CA ARG A 60 -6.95 -0.27 2.51
C ARG A 60 -7.54 -0.66 3.85
N GLU A 61 -8.33 -1.73 3.90
CA GLU A 61 -8.87 -2.28 5.15
C GLU A 61 -7.76 -2.59 6.18
N ARG A 62 -6.66 -3.21 5.73
CA ARG A 62 -5.50 -3.46 6.59
C ARG A 62 -4.83 -2.19 7.08
N ALA A 63 -4.68 -1.20 6.20
CA ALA A 63 -4.05 0.06 6.56
C ALA A 63 -4.90 0.85 7.56
N ASP A 64 -6.23 0.78 7.45
CA ASP A 64 -7.16 1.45 8.36
C ASP A 64 -7.29 0.70 9.71
N ALA A 65 -7.19 -0.63 9.72
CA ALA A 65 -7.10 -1.41 10.97
C ALA A 65 -5.84 -1.11 11.80
N LEU A 66 -4.80 -0.54 11.18
CA LEU A 66 -3.56 -0.13 11.84
C LEU A 66 -3.59 1.32 12.34
N LYS A 67 -4.60 2.11 11.96
CA LYS A 67 -4.80 3.43 12.58
C LYS A 67 -5.29 3.20 14.02
N PRO A 68 -4.71 3.88 15.02
CA PRO A 68 -5.30 3.86 16.35
C PRO A 68 -6.75 4.36 16.23
N ALA A 69 -7.68 3.67 16.90
CA ALA A 69 -8.98 4.26 17.19
C ALA A 69 -8.70 5.52 18.01
N ASP A 70 -9.04 6.68 17.45
CA ASP A 70 -9.00 7.97 18.15
C ASP A 70 -9.82 7.89 19.45
#